data_AF-B8BSP7-F1
#
_entry.id   AF-B8BSP7-F1
#
_cell.length_a   1.000
_cell.length_b   1.000
_cell.length_c   1.000
_cell.angle_alpha   90.00
_cell.angle_beta   90.00
_cell.angle_gamma   90.00
#
_symmetry.space_group_name_H-M   'P 1'
#
loop_
_entity.id
_entity.type
_entity.pdbx_description
1 polymer ?
#
loop_
_entity_poly.entity_id
_entity_poly.type
_entity_poly.pdbx_seq_one_letter_code
_entity_poly.pdbx_strand_id
1 'polypeptide(L)'
;MFPGRTITQPIITSSHKTIATTIMMTIKNNSTKRKIITRYEGTTKSGVNRLNDLPPLVLEVIADFLPKTSQALLVAAFLDPPLSSIASRAIESLALDRECALSNNWETLDFEDISEGVAERLTDEDLAGILICIDAVHSLKELELTHCIKVVGHGLEPLRGSLVIEMIDLSLVELHQDPDIQNGSISMSVVVPILQSIIDRDGNSLNHLQLAKKWRVEQGAVLSLFLSKYSQLLDDRESECSYDHHDDGEEVWETPWVEVNGNYYGIQKHTCYECTNNVCESEIHHWVRRSCRFV
;
A
#
# COMPACT_ATOMS: atom_id res chain seq x y z
N MET A 1 33.24 51.75 13.47
CA MET A 1 32.11 52.71 13.47
C MET A 1 31.06 52.13 12.53
N PHE A 2 30.12 51.36 13.09
CA PHE A 2 29.01 50.71 12.39
C PHE A 2 27.76 50.94 13.26
N PRO A 3 26.64 51.42 12.72
CA PRO A 3 25.46 51.74 13.53
C PRO A 3 24.67 50.48 13.86
N GLY A 4 24.21 50.41 15.12
CA GLY A 4 23.48 49.29 15.69
C GLY A 4 22.11 49.06 15.03
N ARG A 5 21.76 47.78 14.88
CA ARG A 5 20.41 47.33 14.56
C ARG A 5 19.66 47.06 15.86
N THR A 6 18.63 47.87 16.09
CA THR A 6 17.61 47.68 17.13
C THR A 6 16.66 46.58 16.67
N ILE A 7 16.56 45.49 17.44
CA ILE A 7 15.56 44.42 17.23
C ILE A 7 14.34 44.77 18.08
N THR A 8 13.27 45.21 17.42
CA THR A 8 11.93 45.35 18.00
C THR A 8 11.23 43.99 17.99
N GLN A 9 10.88 43.48 19.17
CA GLN A 9 10.02 42.30 19.32
C GLN A 9 8.55 42.67 19.04
N PRO A 10 7.75 41.80 18.40
CA PRO A 10 6.31 41.99 18.32
C PRO A 10 5.64 41.56 19.63
N ILE A 11 4.86 42.48 20.17
CA ILE A 11 3.87 42.27 21.23
C ILE A 11 2.70 41.49 20.60
N ILE A 12 2.50 40.24 21.01
CA ILE A 12 1.28 39.48 20.70
C ILE A 12 0.44 39.42 21.98
N THR A 13 -0.64 40.20 21.99
CA THR A 13 -1.68 40.20 23.02
C THR A 13 -2.67 39.06 22.76
N SER A 14 -2.76 38.14 23.74
CA SER A 14 -3.98 37.53 24.30
C SER A 14 -5.26 37.54 23.46
N SER A 15 -5.76 36.35 23.10
CA SER A 15 -7.15 35.91 23.33
C SER A 15 -7.32 34.46 22.84
N HIS A 16 -8.17 33.68 23.51
CA HIS A 16 -8.56 32.28 23.23
C HIS A 16 -7.71 31.17 23.85
N LYS A 17 -7.74 31.09 25.19
CA LYS A 17 -7.61 29.82 25.95
C LYS A 17 -8.80 29.66 26.88
N THR A 18 -9.92 29.19 26.34
CA THR A 18 -11.06 28.58 27.05
C THR A 18 -11.80 27.84 25.94
N ILE A 19 -11.59 26.54 25.72
CA ILE A 19 -12.31 25.44 26.35
C ILE A 19 -11.46 24.18 26.12
N ALA A 20 -10.72 23.73 27.14
CA ALA A 20 -10.12 22.40 27.18
C ALA A 20 -9.88 22.07 28.67
N THR A 21 -10.97 22.04 29.42
CA THR A 21 -10.95 21.59 30.82
C THR A 21 -12.19 20.75 31.01
N THR A 22 -12.05 19.45 30.70
CA THR A 22 -12.69 18.28 31.32
C THR A 22 -12.65 17.17 30.29
N ILE A 23 -11.53 16.45 30.24
CA ILE A 23 -11.37 15.00 30.02
C ILE A 23 -9.85 14.78 30.14
N MET A 24 -9.37 14.75 31.38
CA MET A 24 -8.09 14.16 31.74
C MET A 24 -8.45 13.02 32.69
N MET A 25 -8.77 11.85 32.13
CA MET A 25 -8.75 10.61 32.89
C MET A 25 -7.47 9.86 32.54
N THR A 26 -6.59 9.85 33.51
CA THR A 26 -5.34 9.09 33.60
C THR A 26 -5.58 7.61 33.24
N ILE A 27 -5.10 7.17 32.09
CA ILE A 27 -5.00 5.74 31.77
C ILE A 27 -3.68 5.25 32.34
N LYS A 28 -3.73 4.72 33.58
CA LYS A 28 -2.68 3.82 34.08
C LYS A 28 -2.83 2.48 33.38
N ASN A 29 -1.77 2.10 32.68
CA ASN A 29 -1.60 0.83 32.00
C ASN A 29 -1.62 -0.32 33.03
N ASN A 30 -2.57 -1.25 32.88
CA ASN A 30 -2.52 -2.58 33.48
C ASN A 30 -3.49 -3.53 32.76
N SER A 31 -2.90 -4.50 32.07
CA SER A 31 -3.32 -5.90 31.89
C SER A 31 -4.81 -6.24 32.15
N THR A 32 -5.48 -6.62 31.06
CA THR A 32 -6.53 -7.66 31.00
C THR A 32 -7.79 -7.45 31.86
N LYS A 33 -8.55 -6.37 31.63
CA LYS A 33 -9.99 -6.33 31.94
C LYS A 33 -10.78 -5.56 30.87
N ARG A 34 -11.70 -6.26 30.18
CA ARG A 34 -12.75 -5.70 29.32
C ARG A 34 -13.45 -4.55 30.07
N LYS A 35 -13.27 -3.32 29.59
CA LYS A 35 -14.06 -2.15 30.04
C LYS A 35 -15.47 -2.28 29.47
N ILE A 36 -16.44 -2.52 30.35
CA ILE A 36 -17.86 -2.41 30.03
C ILE A 36 -18.19 -0.92 30.03
N ILE A 37 -18.55 -0.39 28.88
CA ILE A 37 -19.05 0.98 28.72
C ILE A 37 -20.44 1.05 29.37
N THR A 38 -20.58 1.87 30.40
CA THR A 38 -21.85 2.15 31.08
C THR A 38 -22.83 2.83 30.13
N ARG A 39 -24.05 2.28 30.09
CA ARG A 39 -25.17 2.68 29.22
C ARG A 39 -25.52 4.15 29.39
N TYR A 40 -25.55 4.87 28.28
CA TYR A 40 -26.23 6.17 28.16
C TYR A 40 -27.73 5.88 28.02
N GLU A 41 -28.52 6.14 29.06
CA GLU A 41 -29.98 6.03 29.01
C GLU A 41 -30.57 7.29 28.35
N GLY A 42 -30.56 7.28 27.01
CA GLY A 42 -31.25 8.24 26.16
C GLY A 42 -32.48 7.59 25.52
N THR A 43 -33.63 8.22 25.68
CA THR A 43 -34.97 7.85 25.18
C THR A 43 -34.98 7.20 23.78
N THR A 44 -35.54 5.99 23.72
CA THR A 44 -35.77 5.20 22.51
C THR A 44 -36.71 5.91 21.53
N LYS A 45 -36.17 6.58 20.51
CA LYS A 45 -36.89 6.90 19.27
C LYS A 45 -36.00 6.58 18.08
N SER A 46 -36.49 5.65 17.26
CA SER A 46 -35.92 5.17 15.99
C SER A 46 -34.58 4.45 16.10
N GLY A 47 -34.62 3.13 15.91
CA GLY A 47 -33.42 2.29 15.87
C GLY A 47 -32.48 2.72 14.75
N VAL A 48 -31.22 2.95 15.11
CA VAL A 48 -30.09 3.02 14.17
C VAL A 48 -29.97 1.62 13.57
N ASN A 49 -30.50 1.42 12.37
CA ASN A 49 -30.50 0.10 11.72
C ASN A 49 -29.40 0.00 10.65
N ARG A 50 -28.73 1.12 10.31
CA ARG A 50 -27.67 1.17 9.30
C ARG A 50 -26.45 1.88 9.85
N LEU A 51 -25.27 1.44 9.42
CA LEU A 51 -24.00 2.08 9.75
C LEU A 51 -23.98 3.56 9.32
N ASN A 52 -24.69 3.88 8.23
CA ASN A 52 -24.84 5.22 7.67
C ASN A 52 -25.70 6.16 8.54
N ASP A 53 -26.37 5.65 9.56
CA ASP A 53 -27.17 6.45 10.49
C ASP A 53 -26.30 6.96 11.67
N LEU A 54 -25.03 6.56 11.75
CA LEU A 54 -24.11 7.00 12.80
C LEU A 54 -23.68 8.46 12.58
N PRO A 55 -23.58 9.28 13.66
CA PRO A 55 -22.99 10.61 13.57
C PRO A 55 -21.53 10.53 13.11
N PRO A 56 -21.05 11.50 12.31
CA PRO A 56 -19.66 11.49 11.82
C PRO A 56 -18.60 11.40 12.92
N LEU A 57 -18.79 12.07 14.06
CA LEU A 57 -17.90 11.98 15.22
C LEU A 57 -17.78 10.55 15.78
N VAL A 58 -18.82 9.73 15.63
CA VAL A 58 -18.76 8.32 16.05
C VAL A 58 -17.97 7.50 15.04
N LEU A 59 -18.10 7.79 13.75
CA LEU A 59 -17.33 7.12 12.69
C LEU A 59 -15.85 7.45 12.78
N GLU A 60 -15.50 8.70 13.09
CA GLU A 60 -14.12 9.14 13.36
C GLU A 60 -13.52 8.35 14.54
N VAL A 61 -14.23 8.30 15.67
CA VAL A 61 -13.77 7.52 16.83
C VAL A 61 -13.66 6.02 16.50
N ILE A 62 -14.54 5.47 15.67
CA ILE A 62 -14.43 4.06 15.23
C ILE A 62 -13.18 3.87 14.37
N ALA A 63 -12.93 4.77 13.41
CA ALA A 63 -11.79 4.71 12.51
C ALA A 63 -10.46 4.71 13.30
N ASP A 64 -10.35 5.52 14.36
CA ASP A 64 -9.17 5.57 15.23
C ASP A 64 -8.83 4.23 15.93
N PHE A 65 -9.81 3.32 16.06
CA PHE A 65 -9.59 1.98 16.63
C PHE A 65 -9.38 0.90 15.58
N LEU A 66 -9.52 1.21 14.29
CA LEU A 66 -9.35 0.26 13.20
C LEU A 66 -7.90 0.28 12.69
N PRO A 67 -7.35 -0.89 12.33
CA PRO A 67 -6.15 -0.96 11.49
C PRO A 67 -6.31 -0.19 10.18
N LYS A 68 -5.20 0.20 9.54
CA LYS A 68 -5.22 1.07 8.35
C LYS A 68 -6.12 0.50 7.26
N THR A 69 -5.92 -0.73 6.83
CA THR A 69 -6.70 -1.30 5.72
C THR A 69 -8.19 -1.41 6.07
N SER A 70 -8.50 -1.69 7.34
CA SER A 70 -9.88 -1.64 7.85
C SER A 70 -10.48 -0.23 7.79
N GLN A 71 -9.70 0.83 8.03
CA GLN A 71 -10.16 2.21 7.84
C GLN A 71 -10.45 2.50 6.36
N ALA A 72 -9.56 2.09 5.44
CA ALA A 72 -9.78 2.28 4.01
C ALA A 72 -11.04 1.55 3.52
N LEU A 73 -11.25 0.31 3.98
CA LEU A 73 -12.46 -0.47 3.70
C LEU A 73 -13.72 0.20 4.24
N LEU A 74 -13.65 0.74 5.47
CA LEU A 74 -14.76 1.48 6.06
C LEU A 74 -15.12 2.70 5.19
N VAL A 75 -14.13 3.49 4.79
CA VAL A 75 -14.32 4.67 3.92
C VAL A 75 -14.88 4.26 2.56
N ALA A 76 -14.29 3.26 1.91
CA ALA A 76 -14.74 2.76 0.61
C ALA A 76 -16.21 2.28 0.66
N ALA A 77 -16.60 1.57 1.72
CA ALA A 77 -17.98 1.13 1.92
C ALA A 77 -18.98 2.30 2.06
N PHE A 78 -18.53 3.47 2.52
CA PHE A 78 -19.36 4.69 2.53
C PHE A 78 -19.39 5.43 1.19
N LEU A 79 -18.37 5.25 0.33
CA LEU A 79 -18.30 5.87 -1.00
C LEU A 79 -19.19 5.18 -2.05
N ASP A 80 -19.69 3.97 -1.78
CA ASP A 80 -20.48 3.20 -2.74
C ASP A 80 -21.77 3.97 -3.18
N PRO A 81 -21.97 4.27 -4.48
CA PRO A 81 -23.10 5.09 -4.95
C PRO A 81 -24.45 4.32 -5.01
N PRO A 82 -25.60 5.02 -5.19
CA PRO A 82 -25.73 6.44 -5.49
C PRO A 82 -25.84 7.24 -4.19
N LEU A 83 -24.86 8.12 -3.99
CA LEU A 83 -24.73 9.07 -2.89
C LEU A 83 -26.09 9.57 -2.38
N SER A 84 -26.53 9.01 -1.26
CA SER A 84 -27.50 9.70 -0.40
C SER A 84 -26.81 10.92 0.24
N SER A 85 -27.56 11.99 0.49
CA SER A 85 -27.03 13.23 1.09
C SER A 85 -26.38 13.04 2.47
N ILE A 86 -26.60 11.90 3.13
CA ILE A 86 -26.01 11.56 4.41
C ILE A 86 -24.62 10.93 4.22
N ALA A 87 -24.46 10.01 3.26
CA ALA A 87 -23.15 9.49 2.89
C ALA A 87 -22.24 10.63 2.42
N SER A 88 -22.74 11.51 1.54
CA SER A 88 -21.99 12.70 1.11
C SER A 88 -21.57 13.61 2.28
N ARG A 89 -22.36 13.69 3.37
CA ARG A 89 -22.03 14.51 4.56
C ARG A 89 -21.14 13.79 5.57
N ALA A 90 -21.22 12.47 5.67
CA ALA A 90 -20.30 11.66 6.47
C ALA A 90 -18.94 11.58 5.78
N ILE A 91 -18.94 11.43 4.45
CA ILE A 91 -17.76 11.58 3.59
C ILE A 91 -17.23 13.00 3.68
N GLU A 92 -18.06 14.03 3.53
CA GLU A 92 -17.59 15.40 3.77
C GLU A 92 -17.10 15.57 5.20
N SER A 93 -17.66 14.93 6.23
CA SER A 93 -17.14 15.09 7.60
C SER A 93 -15.87 14.28 7.87
N LEU A 94 -15.70 13.13 7.22
CA LEU A 94 -14.47 12.32 7.22
C LEU A 94 -13.41 12.91 6.26
N ALA A 95 -13.83 13.69 5.27
CA ALA A 95 -13.01 14.38 4.27
C ALA A 95 -12.84 15.89 4.54
N LEU A 96 -13.59 16.47 5.48
CA LEU A 96 -13.44 17.85 5.97
C LEU A 96 -12.27 17.90 6.95
N ASP A 97 -12.03 16.82 7.68
CA ASP A 97 -10.71 16.47 8.20
C ASP A 97 -10.05 15.45 7.26
N ARG A 98 -9.84 15.89 6.01
CA ARG A 98 -8.89 15.30 5.05
C ARG A 98 -7.56 14.96 5.73
N GLU A 99 -7.23 15.67 6.80
CA GLU A 99 -6.06 15.51 7.65
C GLU A 99 -6.15 14.40 8.73
N CYS A 100 -7.17 13.54 8.79
CA CYS A 100 -7.18 12.38 9.70
C CYS A 100 -7.20 11.03 8.95
N ALA A 101 -8.07 10.90 7.94
CA ALA A 101 -8.09 9.72 7.08
C ALA A 101 -6.99 9.75 6.00
N LEU A 102 -6.50 10.92 5.56
CA LEU A 102 -5.34 11.07 4.68
C LEU A 102 -4.09 11.64 5.39
N SER A 103 -4.11 11.91 6.70
CA SER A 103 -2.83 12.11 7.43
C SER A 103 -2.06 10.82 7.63
N ASN A 104 -2.74 9.69 7.49
CA ASN A 104 -2.08 8.42 7.47
C ASN A 104 -1.27 8.36 6.17
N ASN A 105 0.05 8.25 6.32
CA ASN A 105 0.93 7.98 5.21
C ASN A 105 0.54 6.61 4.65
N TRP A 106 -0.23 6.60 3.55
CA TRP A 106 -0.71 5.42 2.82
C TRP A 106 0.37 4.92 1.87
N GLU A 107 1.64 4.98 2.29
CA GLU A 107 2.75 4.47 1.50
C GLU A 107 2.65 2.96 1.32
N THR A 108 2.06 2.24 2.27
CA THR A 108 1.88 0.79 2.20
C THR A 108 0.39 0.45 2.36
N LEU A 109 -0.09 -0.43 1.49
CA LEU A 109 -1.40 -1.08 1.57
C LEU A 109 -1.20 -2.59 1.46
N ASP A 110 -1.35 -3.26 2.60
CA ASP A 110 -1.43 -4.71 2.71
C ASP A 110 -2.82 -5.12 3.23
N PHE A 111 -3.15 -6.40 3.13
CA PHE A 111 -4.40 -6.96 3.66
C PHE A 111 -4.14 -7.98 4.78
N GLU A 112 -2.99 -7.91 5.43
CA GLU A 112 -2.63 -8.84 6.52
C GLU A 112 -3.36 -8.51 7.84
N ASP A 113 -3.73 -7.24 8.03
CA ASP A 113 -4.42 -6.75 9.22
C ASP A 113 -5.93 -7.08 9.26
N ILE A 114 -6.47 -7.60 8.15
CA ILE A 114 -7.85 -8.10 8.05
C ILE A 114 -7.88 -9.63 8.02
N SER A 115 -8.96 -10.21 8.53
CA SER A 115 -9.10 -11.68 8.49
C SER A 115 -9.13 -12.18 7.05
N GLU A 116 -8.44 -13.30 6.78
CA GLU A 116 -8.41 -14.02 5.50
C GLU A 116 -9.80 -14.09 4.82
N GLY A 117 -10.84 -14.54 5.55
CA GLY A 117 -12.20 -14.64 4.98
C GLY A 117 -12.86 -13.31 4.57
N VAL A 118 -12.35 -12.16 5.01
CA VAL A 118 -12.75 -10.84 4.52
C VAL A 118 -11.94 -10.47 3.28
N ALA A 119 -10.62 -10.66 3.30
CA ALA A 119 -9.74 -10.43 2.16
C ALA A 119 -10.16 -11.28 0.93
N GLU A 120 -10.48 -12.56 1.15
CA GLU A 120 -10.97 -13.48 0.11
C GLU A 120 -12.32 -13.05 -0.50
N ARG A 121 -13.04 -12.13 0.14
CA ARG A 121 -14.32 -11.60 -0.35
C ARG A 121 -14.17 -10.29 -1.08
N LEU A 122 -13.00 -9.66 -1.05
CA LEU A 122 -12.75 -8.42 -1.77
C LEU A 122 -12.83 -8.66 -3.28
N THR A 123 -13.53 -7.75 -3.94
CA THR A 123 -13.70 -7.71 -5.38
C THR A 123 -12.87 -6.61 -6.00
N ASP A 124 -12.80 -6.57 -7.33
CA ASP A 124 -12.16 -5.50 -8.07
C ASP A 124 -12.80 -4.12 -7.77
N GLU A 125 -14.13 -4.05 -7.65
CA GLU A 125 -14.82 -2.83 -7.22
C GLU A 125 -14.38 -2.35 -5.83
N ASP A 126 -14.25 -3.26 -4.86
CA ASP A 126 -13.79 -2.92 -3.51
C ASP A 126 -12.36 -2.37 -3.53
N LEU A 127 -11.45 -3.07 -4.22
CA LEU A 127 -10.05 -2.68 -4.36
C LEU A 127 -9.90 -1.34 -5.08
N ALA A 128 -10.63 -1.13 -6.18
CA ALA A 128 -10.63 0.14 -6.89
C ALA A 128 -11.13 1.28 -6.00
N GLY A 129 -12.20 1.04 -5.24
CA GLY A 129 -12.74 1.98 -4.26
C GLY A 129 -11.68 2.40 -3.25
N ILE A 130 -10.99 1.44 -2.64
CA ILE A 130 -9.90 1.68 -1.69
C ILE A 130 -8.77 2.50 -2.31
N LEU A 131 -8.25 2.10 -3.48
CA LEU A 131 -7.14 2.77 -4.14
C LEU A 131 -7.49 4.22 -4.54
N ILE A 132 -8.74 4.48 -4.93
CA ILE A 132 -9.24 5.83 -5.17
C ILE A 132 -9.32 6.63 -3.88
N CYS A 133 -9.83 6.03 -2.78
CA CYS A 133 -9.97 6.70 -1.49
C CYS A 133 -8.63 7.25 -0.97
N ILE A 134 -7.56 6.48 -1.12
CA ILE A 134 -6.24 6.81 -0.58
C ILE A 134 -5.37 7.60 -1.56
N ASP A 135 -5.89 7.96 -2.74
CA ASP A 135 -5.14 8.61 -3.82
C ASP A 135 -3.89 7.82 -4.24
N ALA A 136 -4.05 6.50 -4.38
CA ALA A 136 -2.92 5.56 -4.49
C ALA A 136 -1.96 5.87 -5.63
N VAL A 137 -2.44 6.47 -6.73
CA VAL A 137 -1.60 6.85 -7.88
C VAL A 137 -0.52 7.89 -7.54
N HIS A 138 -0.71 8.67 -6.47
CA HIS A 138 0.21 9.71 -6.02
C HIS A 138 0.81 9.44 -4.63
N SER A 139 0.28 8.48 -3.86
CA SER A 139 0.66 8.24 -2.46
C SER A 139 1.20 6.84 -2.16
N LEU A 140 0.78 5.81 -2.92
CA LEU A 140 1.05 4.41 -2.58
C LEU A 140 2.40 3.96 -3.16
N LYS A 141 3.30 3.51 -2.28
CA LYS A 141 4.62 2.96 -2.62
C LYS A 141 4.60 1.44 -2.69
N GLU A 142 3.85 0.79 -1.81
CA GLU A 142 3.85 -0.67 -1.65
C GLU A 142 2.41 -1.19 -1.66
N LEU A 143 2.13 -2.14 -2.54
CA LEU A 143 0.86 -2.85 -2.59
C LEU A 143 1.08 -4.35 -2.48
N GLU A 144 0.47 -4.97 -1.48
CA GLU A 144 0.47 -6.42 -1.30
C GLU A 144 -0.95 -6.98 -1.32
N LEU A 145 -1.27 -7.86 -2.28
CA LEU A 145 -2.61 -8.44 -2.45
C LEU A 145 -2.82 -9.73 -1.65
N THR A 146 -2.18 -9.86 -0.49
CA THR A 146 -2.27 -11.04 0.38
C THR A 146 -3.74 -11.43 0.61
N HIS A 147 -4.08 -12.72 0.40
CA HIS A 147 -5.42 -13.30 0.54
C HIS A 147 -6.53 -12.77 -0.39
N CYS A 148 -6.24 -11.84 -1.31
CA CYS A 148 -7.23 -11.24 -2.22
C CYS A 148 -7.57 -12.13 -3.43
N ILE A 149 -7.93 -13.40 -3.19
CA ILE A 149 -8.03 -14.45 -4.22
C ILE A 149 -9.10 -14.22 -5.31
N LYS A 150 -10.11 -13.37 -5.03
CA LYS A 150 -11.20 -13.05 -5.97
C LYS A 150 -10.92 -11.84 -6.86
N VAL A 151 -9.87 -11.07 -6.58
CA VAL A 151 -9.46 -9.94 -7.41
C VAL A 151 -8.96 -10.47 -8.75
N VAL A 152 -9.56 -10.00 -9.84
CA VAL A 152 -9.16 -10.33 -11.21
C VAL A 152 -8.08 -9.37 -11.71
N GLY A 153 -8.04 -8.15 -11.18
CA GLY A 153 -7.04 -7.14 -11.46
C GLY A 153 -7.58 -5.85 -12.07
N HIS A 154 -8.87 -5.77 -12.39
CA HIS A 154 -9.53 -4.51 -12.78
C HIS A 154 -9.49 -3.48 -11.64
N GLY A 155 -9.47 -3.95 -10.40
CA GLY A 155 -9.35 -3.12 -9.20
C GLY A 155 -8.05 -2.33 -9.15
N LEU A 156 -7.01 -2.75 -9.87
CA LEU A 156 -5.71 -2.07 -9.94
C LEU A 156 -5.69 -0.89 -10.92
N GLU A 157 -6.77 -0.66 -11.68
CA GLU A 157 -6.85 0.42 -12.66
C GLU A 157 -6.50 1.81 -12.09
N PRO A 158 -6.84 2.18 -10.84
CA PRO A 158 -6.44 3.44 -10.24
C PRO A 158 -4.92 3.66 -10.15
N LEU A 159 -4.09 2.61 -10.22
CA LEU A 159 -2.63 2.72 -10.21
C LEU A 159 -2.02 3.02 -11.59
N ARG A 160 -2.84 3.05 -12.64
CA ARG A 160 -2.38 3.30 -14.02
C ARG A 160 -1.56 4.58 -14.09
N GLY A 161 -0.32 4.46 -14.58
CA GLY A 161 0.59 5.59 -14.74
C GLY A 161 1.15 6.19 -13.45
N SER A 162 1.06 5.46 -12.31
CA SER A 162 1.69 5.85 -11.06
C SER A 162 3.19 6.09 -11.25
N LEU A 163 3.71 7.15 -10.62
CA LEU A 163 5.13 7.47 -10.57
C LEU A 163 5.78 7.05 -9.24
N VAL A 164 4.96 6.86 -8.20
CA VAL A 164 5.42 6.70 -6.81
C VAL A 164 5.45 5.25 -6.35
N ILE A 165 4.76 4.35 -7.06
CA ILE A 165 4.73 2.94 -6.65
C ILE A 165 6.10 2.29 -6.85
N GLU A 166 6.62 1.69 -5.79
CA GLU A 166 7.94 1.08 -5.68
C GLU A 166 7.84 -0.45 -5.71
N MET A 167 6.77 -1.01 -5.14
CA MET A 167 6.56 -2.45 -4.98
C MET A 167 5.11 -2.86 -5.28
N ILE A 168 4.95 -3.94 -6.04
CA ILE A 168 3.65 -4.60 -6.24
C ILE A 168 3.82 -6.12 -6.04
N ASP A 169 3.08 -6.69 -5.09
CA ASP A 169 3.00 -8.12 -4.85
C ASP A 169 1.64 -8.71 -5.26
N LEU A 170 1.68 -9.57 -6.29
CA LEU A 170 0.54 -10.29 -6.86
C LEU A 170 0.53 -11.78 -6.48
N SER A 171 1.33 -12.22 -5.51
CA SER A 171 1.48 -13.62 -5.12
C SER A 171 0.25 -14.20 -4.41
N LEU A 172 -0.61 -13.34 -3.84
CA LEU A 172 -1.84 -13.66 -3.10
C LEU A 172 -1.65 -14.51 -1.85
N VAL A 173 -0.41 -14.86 -1.49
CA VAL A 173 -0.08 -15.68 -0.33
C VAL A 173 0.63 -14.83 0.71
N GLU A 174 0.52 -15.23 1.98
CA GLU A 174 1.33 -14.58 3.02
C GLU A 174 2.81 -14.80 2.76
N LEU A 175 3.60 -13.88 3.31
CA LEU A 175 5.03 -14.09 3.46
C LEU A 175 5.26 -15.49 4.07
N HIS A 176 6.20 -16.24 3.48
CA HIS A 176 6.61 -17.60 3.89
C HIS A 176 5.64 -18.75 3.56
N GLN A 177 4.47 -18.50 2.98
CA GLN A 177 3.65 -19.58 2.45
C GLN A 177 4.15 -20.00 1.06
N ASP A 178 4.17 -21.31 0.78
CA ASP A 178 4.45 -21.77 -0.60
C ASP A 178 3.30 -21.26 -1.48
N PRO A 179 3.59 -20.53 -2.57
CA PRO A 179 2.57 -19.96 -3.46
C PRO A 179 1.79 -21.03 -4.26
N ASP A 180 1.60 -22.24 -3.75
CA ASP A 180 0.91 -23.35 -4.42
C ASP A 180 -0.60 -23.13 -4.61
N ILE A 181 -1.10 -21.96 -4.23
CA ILE A 181 -2.43 -21.49 -4.60
C ILE A 181 -2.44 -21.17 -6.11
N GLN A 182 -2.68 -22.18 -6.93
CA GLN A 182 -3.00 -21.99 -8.35
C GLN A 182 -4.37 -21.30 -8.57
N ASN A 183 -5.12 -21.06 -7.50
CA ASN A 183 -6.52 -20.60 -7.53
C ASN A 183 -6.68 -19.06 -7.56
N GLY A 184 -5.59 -18.30 -7.73
CA GLY A 184 -5.68 -16.85 -7.90
C GLY A 184 -6.46 -16.46 -9.16
N SER A 185 -7.37 -15.49 -9.03
CA SER A 185 -8.19 -14.98 -10.15
C SER A 185 -7.49 -13.91 -10.99
N ILE A 186 -6.29 -13.47 -10.59
CA ILE A 186 -5.59 -12.35 -11.25
C ILE A 186 -5.28 -12.71 -12.72
N SER A 187 -5.85 -11.91 -13.62
CA SER A 187 -5.76 -12.07 -15.06
C SER A 187 -4.59 -11.29 -15.65
N MET A 188 -3.68 -12.01 -16.31
CA MET A 188 -2.53 -11.44 -17.03
C MET A 188 -2.96 -10.39 -18.07
N SER A 189 -4.05 -10.65 -18.80
CA SER A 189 -4.52 -9.75 -19.86
C SER A 189 -5.10 -8.43 -19.33
N VAL A 190 -5.48 -8.38 -18.05
CA VAL A 190 -6.01 -7.18 -17.39
C VAL A 190 -4.89 -6.39 -16.73
N VAL A 191 -4.02 -7.08 -15.99
CA VAL A 191 -3.02 -6.42 -15.13
C VAL A 191 -1.77 -6.01 -15.90
N VAL A 192 -1.28 -6.79 -16.88
CA VAL A 192 -0.07 -6.42 -17.64
C VAL A 192 -0.20 -5.04 -18.31
N PRO A 193 -1.32 -4.66 -18.94
CA PRO A 193 -1.51 -3.29 -19.44
C PRO A 193 -1.45 -2.19 -18.39
N ILE A 194 -1.79 -2.47 -17.12
CA ILE A 194 -1.66 -1.51 -16.01
C ILE A 194 -0.19 -1.40 -15.62
N LEU A 195 0.49 -2.52 -15.40
CA LEU A 195 1.93 -2.53 -15.10
C LEU A 195 2.75 -1.87 -16.21
N GLN A 196 2.41 -2.15 -17.48
CA GLN A 196 3.05 -1.53 -18.64
C GLN A 196 2.93 -0.01 -18.60
N SER A 197 1.76 0.52 -18.21
CA SER A 197 1.54 1.95 -18.11
C SER A 197 2.36 2.62 -17.01
N ILE A 198 2.75 1.89 -15.97
CA ILE A 198 3.60 2.39 -14.87
C ILE A 198 5.03 2.48 -15.37
N ILE A 199 5.56 1.41 -15.96
CA ILE A 199 6.94 1.36 -16.46
C ILE A 199 7.18 2.25 -17.69
N ASP A 200 6.13 2.58 -18.44
CA ASP A 200 6.18 3.52 -19.58
C ASP A 200 6.33 4.97 -19.17
N ARG A 201 6.17 5.28 -17.87
CA ARG A 201 6.33 6.63 -17.36
C ARG A 201 7.79 6.88 -17.01
N ASP A 202 8.34 7.93 -17.61
CA ASP A 202 9.67 8.42 -17.26
C ASP A 202 9.72 8.78 -15.78
N GLY A 203 10.75 8.27 -15.09
CA GLY A 203 10.93 8.51 -13.66
C GLY A 203 9.93 7.80 -12.75
N ASN A 204 9.28 6.73 -13.21
CA ASN A 204 8.55 5.84 -12.30
C ASN A 204 9.51 5.24 -11.24
N SER A 205 8.96 4.78 -10.12
CA SER A 205 9.73 4.26 -8.98
C SER A 205 9.66 2.74 -8.83
N LEU A 206 8.97 2.03 -9.74
CA LEU A 206 8.69 0.60 -9.58
C LEU A 206 9.98 -0.21 -9.65
N ASN A 207 10.43 -0.72 -8.50
CA ASN A 207 11.68 -1.45 -8.35
C ASN A 207 11.46 -2.92 -8.02
N HIS A 208 10.31 -3.31 -7.49
CA HIS A 208 10.01 -4.70 -7.16
C HIS A 208 8.64 -5.14 -7.67
N LEU A 209 8.62 -6.27 -8.37
CA LEU A 209 7.38 -6.87 -8.87
C LEU A 209 7.37 -8.36 -8.58
N GLN A 210 6.46 -8.77 -7.70
CA GLN A 210 6.25 -10.17 -7.38
C GLN A 210 5.04 -10.71 -8.16
N LEU A 211 5.29 -11.65 -9.08
CA LEU A 211 4.25 -12.21 -9.95
C LEU A 211 3.52 -13.39 -9.32
N ALA A 212 2.22 -13.49 -9.62
CA ALA A 212 1.42 -14.68 -9.33
C ALA A 212 2.09 -15.96 -9.89
N LYS A 213 2.19 -17.03 -9.10
CA LYS A 213 2.81 -18.32 -9.51
C LYS A 213 2.18 -18.87 -10.79
N LYS A 214 0.85 -18.71 -10.93
CA LYS A 214 0.10 -19.13 -12.13
C LYS A 214 0.69 -18.52 -13.41
N TRP A 215 1.03 -17.23 -13.41
CA TRP A 215 1.60 -16.56 -14.58
C TRP A 215 2.99 -17.07 -14.92
N ARG A 216 3.77 -17.43 -13.90
CA ARG A 216 5.11 -18.01 -14.08
C ARG A 216 5.08 -19.38 -14.73
N VAL A 217 4.03 -20.16 -14.43
CA VAL A 217 3.79 -21.49 -15.01
C VAL A 217 3.17 -21.41 -16.41
N GLU A 218 2.13 -20.60 -16.58
CA GLU A 218 1.41 -20.49 -17.86
C GLU A 218 2.29 -19.83 -18.93
N GLN A 219 3.09 -18.83 -18.52
CA GLN A 219 3.88 -17.98 -19.40
C GLN A 219 3.00 -17.34 -20.49
N GLY A 220 3.57 -16.46 -21.30
CA GLY A 220 2.81 -15.87 -22.40
C GLY A 220 3.53 -14.73 -23.06
N ALA A 221 3.37 -14.59 -24.37
CA ALA A 221 4.10 -13.59 -25.17
C ALA A 221 3.90 -12.15 -24.64
N VAL A 222 2.70 -11.82 -24.16
CA VAL A 222 2.40 -10.51 -23.59
C VAL A 222 3.20 -10.26 -22.31
N LEU A 223 3.25 -11.25 -21.41
CA LEU A 223 4.05 -11.15 -20.19
C LEU A 223 5.55 -11.19 -20.50
N SER A 224 6.03 -12.03 -21.43
CA SER A 224 7.46 -12.08 -21.79
C SER A 224 7.94 -10.75 -22.36
N LEU A 225 7.12 -10.09 -23.19
CA LEU A 225 7.42 -8.76 -23.70
C LEU A 225 7.50 -7.72 -22.58
N PHE A 226 6.53 -7.73 -21.67
CA PHE A 226 6.54 -6.86 -20.49
C PHE A 226 7.80 -7.11 -19.62
N LEU A 227 8.12 -8.36 -19.30
CA LEU A 227 9.27 -8.71 -18.44
C LEU A 227 10.60 -8.33 -19.08
N SER A 228 10.73 -8.47 -20.39
CA SER A 228 11.94 -8.04 -21.12
C SER A 228 12.14 -6.53 -20.97
N LYS A 229 11.06 -5.76 -21.10
CA LYS A 229 11.10 -4.30 -20.95
C LYS A 229 11.31 -3.85 -19.51
N TYR A 230 10.70 -4.55 -18.55
CA TYR A 230 10.90 -4.29 -17.13
C TYR A 230 12.33 -4.61 -16.69
N SER A 231 12.91 -5.72 -17.16
CA SER A 231 14.34 -6.03 -16.92
C SER A 231 15.24 -4.92 -17.45
N GLN A 232 15.00 -4.46 -18.69
CA GLN A 232 15.77 -3.35 -19.26
C GLN A 232 15.64 -2.05 -18.44
N LEU A 233 14.45 -1.75 -17.91
CA LEU A 233 14.26 -0.59 -17.04
C LEU A 233 15.11 -0.68 -15.76
N LEU A 234 15.24 -1.88 -15.17
CA LEU A 234 16.08 -2.10 -14.00
C LEU A 234 17.56 -1.97 -14.35
N ASP A 235 18.00 -2.53 -15.49
CA ASP A 235 19.36 -2.37 -16.02
C ASP A 235 19.73 -0.89 -16.21
N ASP A 236 18.83 -0.09 -16.78
CA ASP A 236 19.07 1.34 -17.03
C ASP A 236 19.19 2.16 -15.74
N ARG A 237 18.56 1.73 -14.64
CA ARG A 237 18.66 2.38 -13.32
C ARG A 237 19.96 2.04 -12.59
N GLU A 238 20.46 0.84 -12.77
CA GLU A 238 21.58 0.29 -12.01
C GLU A 238 22.90 0.25 -12.76
N SER A 239 23.19 1.35 -13.45
CA SER A 239 24.52 1.61 -14.02
C SER A 239 25.68 1.57 -13.00
N GLU A 240 25.42 1.40 -11.71
CA GLU A 240 26.39 1.48 -10.61
C GLU A 240 26.80 0.14 -9.98
N CYS A 241 26.26 -1.01 -10.39
CA CYS A 241 26.92 -2.29 -10.06
C CYS A 241 28.23 -2.39 -10.87
N SER A 242 29.23 -1.59 -10.50
CA SER A 242 30.56 -1.66 -11.07
C SER A 242 31.19 -2.95 -10.57
N TYR A 243 30.96 -4.03 -11.30
CA TYR A 243 31.84 -5.17 -11.24
C TYR A 243 33.23 -4.65 -11.60
N ASP A 244 34.10 -4.52 -10.61
CA ASP A 244 35.53 -4.43 -10.86
C ASP A 244 35.88 -5.72 -11.59
N HIS A 245 36.02 -5.61 -12.92
CA HIS A 245 36.41 -6.71 -13.79
C HIS A 245 37.72 -7.28 -13.28
N HIS A 246 37.64 -8.38 -12.54
CA HIS A 246 38.77 -9.26 -12.42
C HIS A 246 39.02 -9.82 -13.83
N ASP A 247 40.24 -9.64 -14.29
CA ASP A 247 40.70 -9.84 -15.68
C ASP A 247 41.06 -11.33 -15.90
N ASP A 248 40.21 -12.25 -15.42
CA ASP A 248 40.42 -13.70 -15.47
C ASP A 248 39.88 -14.35 -16.76
N GLY A 249 39.36 -13.57 -17.70
CA GLY A 249 39.01 -14.03 -19.05
C GLY A 249 37.85 -15.04 -19.09
N GLU A 250 37.07 -15.16 -18.01
CA GLU A 250 35.85 -15.94 -17.98
C GLU A 250 34.70 -15.09 -18.55
N GLU A 251 33.96 -15.61 -19.53
CA GLU A 251 32.76 -14.95 -20.05
C GLU A 251 31.75 -14.77 -18.92
N VAL A 252 31.62 -13.54 -18.42
CA VAL A 252 30.62 -13.19 -17.43
C VAL A 252 29.26 -13.20 -18.13
N TRP A 253 28.45 -14.22 -17.85
CA TRP A 253 27.06 -14.25 -18.27
C TRP A 253 26.31 -13.19 -17.46
N GLU A 254 26.01 -12.04 -18.05
CA GLU A 254 25.14 -11.03 -17.46
C GLU A 254 23.80 -11.70 -17.13
N THR A 255 23.54 -11.90 -15.83
CA THR A 255 22.28 -12.48 -15.38
C THR A 255 21.21 -11.40 -15.44
N PRO A 256 20.09 -11.60 -16.17
CA PRO A 256 19.06 -10.58 -16.26
C PRO A 256 18.41 -10.37 -14.89
N TRP A 257 17.97 -9.13 -14.61
CA TRP A 257 17.19 -8.81 -13.40
C TRP A 257 15.94 -9.65 -13.28
N VAL A 258 15.31 -9.98 -14.41
CA VAL A 258 14.10 -10.78 -14.45
C VAL A 258 14.28 -11.94 -15.42
N GLU A 259 14.04 -13.15 -14.93
CA GLU A 259 14.15 -14.36 -15.73
C GLU A 259 13.02 -14.40 -16.76
N VAL A 260 13.37 -14.32 -18.05
CA VAL A 260 12.39 -14.37 -19.15
C VAL A 260 12.25 -15.76 -19.77
N ASN A 261 12.99 -16.77 -19.27
CA ASN A 261 12.99 -18.14 -19.80
C ASN A 261 13.14 -19.20 -18.69
N GLY A 262 12.79 -20.44 -19.00
CA GLY A 262 13.12 -21.62 -18.17
C GLY A 262 12.26 -21.77 -16.91
N ASN A 263 12.80 -22.49 -15.93
CA ASN A 263 12.08 -22.84 -14.69
C ASN A 263 11.93 -21.67 -13.71
N TYR A 264 12.72 -20.61 -13.89
CA TYR A 264 12.70 -19.41 -13.05
C TYR A 264 11.93 -18.26 -13.71
N TYR A 265 11.19 -18.53 -14.79
CA TYR A 265 10.44 -17.51 -15.54
C TYR A 265 9.63 -16.60 -14.62
N GLY A 266 9.78 -15.28 -14.80
CA GLY A 266 9.09 -14.22 -14.07
C GLY A 266 9.61 -13.98 -12.65
N ILE A 267 10.71 -14.61 -12.23
CA ILE A 267 11.36 -14.31 -10.94
C ILE A 267 12.30 -13.13 -11.13
N GLN A 268 12.12 -12.11 -10.28
CA GLN A 268 13.02 -10.98 -10.16
C GLN A 268 14.17 -11.34 -9.20
N LYS A 269 15.40 -11.17 -9.66
CA LYS A 269 16.63 -11.38 -8.91
C LYS A 269 17.14 -10.06 -8.35
N HIS A 270 18.14 -10.15 -7.47
CA HIS A 270 18.98 -9.02 -7.05
C HIS A 270 18.23 -7.87 -6.35
N THR A 271 16.95 -8.02 -6.02
CA THR A 271 16.18 -7.04 -5.24
C THR A 271 15.70 -7.67 -3.95
N CYS A 272 15.97 -7.03 -2.82
CA CYS A 272 15.43 -7.49 -1.55
C CYS A 272 13.94 -7.18 -1.46
N TYR A 273 13.13 -8.17 -1.09
CA TYR A 273 11.70 -8.00 -0.87
C TYR A 273 11.41 -6.99 0.25
N GLU A 274 12.07 -7.12 1.41
CA GLU A 274 11.73 -6.32 2.61
C GLU A 274 12.14 -4.85 2.53
N CYS A 275 13.16 -4.51 1.73
CA CYS A 275 13.70 -3.14 1.71
C CYS A 275 13.78 -2.53 0.32
N THR A 276 13.30 -3.24 -0.71
CA THR A 276 13.29 -2.87 -2.14
C THR A 276 14.64 -2.41 -2.71
N ASN A 277 15.72 -2.54 -1.95
CA ASN A 277 17.06 -2.22 -2.38
C ASN A 277 17.58 -3.32 -3.29
N ASN A 278 18.23 -2.87 -4.35
CA ASN A 278 18.92 -3.75 -5.26
C ASN A 278 20.34 -4.03 -4.74
N VAL A 279 20.81 -5.25 -4.99
CA VAL A 279 22.10 -5.75 -4.52
C VAL A 279 22.82 -6.41 -5.69
N CYS A 280 24.11 -6.13 -5.82
CA CYS A 280 24.94 -6.83 -6.80
C CYS A 280 25.17 -8.28 -6.34
N GLU A 281 25.37 -9.20 -7.28
CA GLU A 281 25.53 -10.63 -6.99
C GLU A 281 26.71 -10.95 -6.06
N SER A 282 27.78 -10.15 -6.14
CA SER A 282 28.92 -10.20 -5.22
C SER A 282 28.55 -9.93 -3.75
N GLU A 283 27.48 -9.19 -3.49
CA GLU A 283 27.02 -8.84 -2.15
C GLU A 283 25.95 -9.79 -1.60
N ILE A 284 25.34 -10.65 -2.42
CA ILE A 284 24.23 -11.54 -2.00
C ILE A 284 24.64 -12.37 -0.78
N HIS A 285 25.86 -12.91 -0.76
CA HIS A 285 26.37 -13.69 0.38
C HIS A 285 26.48 -12.87 1.68
N HIS A 286 26.70 -11.56 1.57
CA HIS A 286 26.72 -10.64 2.71
C HIS A 286 25.31 -10.25 3.17
N TRP A 287 24.36 -10.08 2.25
CA TRP A 287 22.98 -9.69 2.56
C TRP A 287 22.10 -10.83 3.09
N VAL A 288 22.38 -12.09 2.72
CA VAL A 288 21.76 -13.28 3.36
C VAL A 288 21.98 -13.28 4.88
N ARG A 289 23.06 -12.65 5.38
CA ARG A 289 23.31 -12.48 6.83
C ARG A 289 22.55 -11.33 7.49
N ARG A 290 22.00 -10.39 6.71
CA ARG A 290 21.23 -9.23 7.18
C ARG A 290 19.73 -9.45 7.19
N SER A 291 19.28 -10.69 7.01
CA SER A 291 17.86 -11.06 6.96
C SER A 291 17.08 -10.51 5.76
N CYS A 292 17.75 -9.87 4.80
CA CYS A 292 17.14 -9.50 3.53
C CYS A 292 16.74 -10.77 2.76
N ARG A 293 15.46 -10.86 2.41
CA ARG A 293 14.91 -11.96 1.62
C ARG A 293 15.01 -11.63 0.15
N PHE A 294 15.61 -12.54 -0.58
CA PHE A 294 15.60 -12.57 -2.03
C PHE A 294 14.58 -13.63 -2.44
N VAL A 295 13.75 -13.29 -3.42
CA VAL A 295 12.76 -14.21 -4.00
C VAL A 295 13.42 -15.13 -5.02
#